data_AF-A0A1E5PFJ7-F1
#
_entry.id   AF-A0A1E5PFJ7-F1
#
_cell.length_a   1.000
_cell.length_b   1.000
_cell.length_c   1.000
_cell.angle_alpha   90.00
_cell.angle_beta   90.00
_cell.angle_gamma   90.00
#
_symmetry.space_group_name_H-M   'P 1'
#
loop_
_entity.id
_entity.type
_entity.pdbx_description
1 polymer ?
#
loop_
_entity_poly.entity_id
_entity_poly.type
_entity_poly.pdbx_seq_one_letter_code
_entity_poly.pdbx_strand_id
1 'polypeptide(L)'
;MPDSIESLVGDLTSDDRTVRTEAQDALVALGSAAVEHVLPLLDDRRTAGELEGIAFFRRAADSAVPRLQEIRRRGPGRLRRAALRALAEVRGEEGLESRDRQAVERLVRIKLLREKQERVTLPRETRWLAFPADRLEGAVAALGLHDLRPATCAMGVAATTVAKDAIENETPDGGKVVAYRAFITPEFKGWRLVYGDSFLDAAGGPELAERISERCGEGHFYSIDTYHNANVWWIAENGRVVRGHSTYADPEWVGEPLPFELTYIEADADDPFLDRDLVERYSEGATDPDMVALKLSVEPRRMRPATMRGHGWLATTHPAVPSGAFRGALPI
;
A
#
# COMPACT_ATOMS: atom_id res chain seq x y z
N MET A 1 -4.47 28.74 -30.34
CA MET A 1 -5.02 27.52 -29.71
C MET A 1 -3.99 26.83 -28.82
N PRO A 2 -2.75 26.52 -29.26
CA PRO A 2 -1.72 25.89 -28.39
C PRO A 2 -1.39 26.75 -27.16
N ASP A 3 -1.22 28.06 -27.36
CA ASP A 3 -0.93 29.03 -26.29
C ASP A 3 -2.00 29.06 -25.18
N SER A 4 -3.24 28.70 -25.51
CA SER A 4 -4.32 28.60 -24.52
C SER A 4 -4.24 27.31 -23.71
N ILE A 5 -3.77 26.20 -24.29
CA ILE A 5 -3.62 24.92 -23.57
C ILE A 5 -2.42 24.98 -22.64
N GLU A 6 -1.31 25.57 -23.10
CA GLU A 6 -0.11 25.74 -22.27
C GLU A 6 -0.37 26.64 -21.06
N SER A 7 -1.17 27.71 -21.23
CA SER A 7 -1.64 28.53 -20.10
C SER A 7 -2.42 27.70 -19.08
N LEU A 8 -3.41 26.92 -19.54
CA LEU A 8 -4.21 26.06 -18.66
C LEU A 8 -3.35 25.00 -17.94
N VAL A 9 -2.34 24.45 -18.61
CA VAL A 9 -1.40 23.51 -17.98
C VAL A 9 -0.56 24.21 -16.90
N GLY A 10 -0.15 25.45 -17.12
CA GLY A 10 0.52 26.27 -16.10
C GLY A 10 -0.38 26.52 -14.88
N ASP A 11 -1.66 26.83 -15.13
CA ASP A 11 -2.66 27.14 -14.11
C ASP A 11 -2.99 25.95 -13.19
N LEU A 12 -2.72 24.71 -13.62
CA LEU A 12 -2.82 23.52 -12.75
C LEU A 12 -1.89 23.59 -11.53
N THR A 13 -0.82 24.37 -11.60
CA THR A 13 0.13 24.52 -10.46
C THR A 13 -0.09 25.80 -9.66
N SER A 14 -1.13 26.57 -9.97
CA SER A 14 -1.49 27.79 -9.24
C SER A 14 -1.74 27.49 -7.76
N ASP A 15 -1.40 28.42 -6.86
CA ASP A 15 -1.76 28.33 -5.44
C ASP A 15 -3.28 28.50 -5.22
N ASP A 16 -3.97 29.19 -6.13
CA ASP A 16 -5.42 29.38 -6.08
C ASP A 16 -6.17 28.13 -6.54
N ARG A 17 -6.93 27.53 -5.61
CA ARG A 17 -7.74 26.33 -5.86
C ARG A 17 -8.80 26.54 -6.94
N THR A 18 -9.37 27.74 -7.05
CA THR A 18 -10.38 28.07 -8.05
C THR A 18 -9.77 28.02 -9.44
N VAL A 19 -8.62 28.69 -9.61
CA VAL A 19 -7.85 28.69 -10.86
C VAL A 19 -7.46 27.27 -11.28
N ARG A 20 -6.94 26.46 -10.34
CA ARG A 20 -6.62 25.05 -10.63
C ARG A 20 -7.85 24.26 -11.10
N THR A 21 -8.98 24.46 -10.44
CA THR A 21 -10.23 23.72 -10.75
C THR A 21 -10.76 24.10 -12.12
N GLU A 22 -10.80 25.39 -12.45
CA GLU A 22 -11.23 25.90 -13.75
C GLU A 22 -10.31 25.41 -14.88
N ALA A 23 -9.00 25.44 -14.65
CA ALA A 23 -8.02 24.91 -15.59
C ALA A 23 -8.24 23.40 -15.84
N GLN A 24 -8.46 22.64 -14.77
CA GLN A 24 -8.73 21.22 -14.86
C GLN A 24 -10.01 20.93 -15.66
N ASP A 25 -11.09 21.67 -15.40
CA ASP A 25 -12.36 21.51 -16.11
C ASP A 25 -12.23 21.85 -17.60
N ALA A 26 -11.53 22.93 -17.93
CA ALA A 26 -11.26 23.34 -19.31
C ALA A 26 -10.41 22.30 -20.06
N LEU A 27 -9.35 21.77 -19.44
CA LEU A 27 -8.53 20.72 -20.03
C LEU A 27 -9.33 19.44 -20.25
N VAL A 28 -10.14 19.00 -19.28
CA VAL A 28 -11.01 17.83 -19.41
C VAL A 28 -12.01 18.01 -20.57
N ALA A 29 -12.59 19.20 -20.73
CA ALA A 29 -13.48 19.51 -21.86
C ALA A 29 -12.78 19.44 -23.22
N LEU A 30 -11.49 19.79 -23.30
CA LEU A 30 -10.66 19.63 -24.50
C LEU A 30 -10.32 18.15 -24.79
N GLY A 31 -10.36 17.29 -23.76
CA GLY A 31 -10.16 15.84 -23.87
C GLY A 31 -8.85 15.47 -24.55
N SER A 32 -8.92 14.72 -25.65
CA SER A 32 -7.74 14.20 -26.35
C SER A 32 -6.75 15.28 -26.84
N ALA A 33 -7.23 16.52 -27.09
CA ALA A 33 -6.39 17.62 -27.54
C ALA A 33 -5.40 18.11 -26.47
N ALA A 34 -5.72 17.92 -25.18
CA ALA A 34 -4.86 18.33 -24.07
C ALA A 34 -3.81 17.26 -23.70
N VAL A 35 -3.96 16.01 -24.16
CA VAL A 35 -3.16 14.86 -23.72
C VAL A 35 -1.66 15.09 -23.80
N GLU A 36 -1.16 15.56 -24.95
CA GLU A 36 0.29 15.76 -25.16
C GLU A 36 0.88 16.89 -24.32
N HIS A 37 0.06 17.87 -23.95
CA HIS A 37 0.47 19.01 -23.12
C HIS A 37 0.47 18.66 -21.64
N VAL A 38 -0.43 17.77 -21.20
CA VAL A 38 -0.49 17.32 -19.80
C VAL A 38 0.50 16.20 -19.50
N LEU A 39 0.83 15.34 -20.48
CA LEU A 39 1.75 14.21 -20.29
C LEU A 39 3.10 14.58 -19.64
N PRO A 40 3.78 15.68 -20.00
CA PRO A 40 5.04 16.09 -19.37
C PRO A 40 4.95 16.29 -17.85
N LEU A 41 3.77 16.62 -17.30
CA LEU A 41 3.58 16.74 -15.85
C LEU A 41 3.80 15.41 -15.11
N LEU A 42 3.74 14.28 -15.82
CA LEU A 42 3.95 12.94 -15.25
C LEU A 42 5.42 12.48 -15.26
N ASP A 43 6.34 13.27 -15.84
CA ASP A 43 7.76 12.90 -15.95
C ASP A 43 8.50 13.04 -14.60
N ASP A 44 8.15 14.04 -13.79
CA ASP A 44 8.70 14.24 -12.45
C ASP A 44 7.75 13.73 -11.37
N ARG A 45 8.28 13.00 -10.40
CA ARG A 45 7.49 12.41 -9.32
C ARG A 45 7.42 13.37 -8.13
N ARG A 46 6.24 13.42 -7.50
CA ARG A 46 5.92 14.16 -6.27
C ARG A 46 5.84 15.67 -6.44
N THR A 47 5.49 16.14 -7.64
CA THR A 47 5.16 17.55 -7.88
C THR A 47 3.65 17.75 -7.81
N ALA A 48 3.20 18.98 -7.48
CA ALA A 48 1.78 19.33 -7.56
C ALA A 48 1.22 19.10 -8.98
N GLY A 49 2.02 19.41 -10.01
CA GLY A 49 1.65 19.17 -11.40
C GLY A 49 1.41 17.69 -11.73
N GLU A 50 2.15 16.76 -11.12
CA GLU A 50 1.92 15.34 -11.33
C GLU A 50 0.52 14.91 -10.85
N LEU A 51 0.13 15.34 -9.65
CA LEU A 51 -1.17 15.01 -9.06
C LEU A 51 -2.31 15.54 -9.94
N GLU A 52 -2.19 16.78 -10.42
CA GLU A 52 -3.19 17.39 -11.28
C GLU A 52 -3.23 16.75 -12.67
N GLY A 53 -2.07 16.37 -13.23
CA GLY A 53 -1.99 15.60 -14.48
C GLY A 53 -2.66 14.23 -14.36
N ILE A 54 -2.44 13.51 -13.25
CA ILE A 54 -3.14 12.25 -12.97
C ILE A 54 -4.66 12.49 -12.86
N ALA A 55 -5.07 13.52 -12.14
CA ALA A 55 -6.48 13.87 -11.99
C ALA A 55 -7.13 14.20 -13.34
N PHE A 56 -6.42 14.89 -14.24
CA PHE A 56 -6.88 15.13 -15.61
C PHE A 56 -7.14 13.81 -16.33
N PHE A 57 -6.16 12.88 -16.35
CA PHE A 57 -6.32 11.61 -17.05
C PHE A 57 -7.44 10.75 -16.47
N ARG A 58 -7.62 10.74 -15.14
CA ARG A 58 -8.74 10.03 -14.49
C ARG A 58 -10.09 10.58 -14.93
N ARG A 59 -10.24 11.90 -15.06
CA ARG A 59 -11.47 12.58 -15.48
C ARG A 59 -11.73 12.49 -16.98
N ALA A 60 -10.67 12.53 -17.79
CA ALA A 60 -10.75 12.47 -19.25
C ALA A 60 -10.51 11.05 -19.80
N ALA A 61 -10.65 9.99 -18.99
CA ALA A 61 -10.20 8.64 -19.33
C ALA A 61 -10.74 8.14 -20.68
N ASP A 62 -12.04 8.31 -20.93
CA ASP A 62 -12.69 7.80 -22.14
C ASP A 62 -12.18 8.48 -23.42
N SER A 63 -11.88 9.78 -23.36
CA SER A 63 -11.35 10.53 -24.51
C SER A 63 -9.82 10.45 -24.64
N ALA A 64 -9.11 10.29 -23.51
CA ALA A 64 -7.65 10.26 -23.48
C ALA A 64 -7.05 8.90 -23.85
N VAL A 65 -7.68 7.78 -23.45
CA VAL A 65 -7.12 6.41 -23.63
C VAL A 65 -6.74 6.11 -25.08
N PRO A 66 -7.59 6.36 -26.10
CA PRO A 66 -7.21 6.10 -27.49
C PRO A 66 -5.96 6.90 -27.92
N ARG A 67 -5.83 8.16 -27.46
CA ARG A 67 -4.67 8.99 -27.77
C ARG A 67 -3.41 8.50 -27.06
N LEU A 68 -3.52 8.10 -25.80
CA LEU A 68 -2.42 7.52 -25.02
C LEU A 68 -1.89 6.23 -25.67
N GLN A 69 -2.77 5.36 -26.15
CA GLN A 69 -2.40 4.14 -26.88
C GLN A 69 -1.68 4.47 -28.20
N GLU A 70 -2.15 5.47 -28.95
CA GLU A 70 -1.45 5.88 -30.18
C GLU A 70 -0.06 6.46 -29.89
N ILE A 71 0.09 7.24 -28.81
CA ILE A 71 1.39 7.74 -28.37
C ILE A 71 2.33 6.57 -28.03
N ARG A 72 1.84 5.54 -27.34
CA ARG A 72 2.61 4.33 -27.03
C ARG A 72 3.10 3.61 -28.29
N ARG A 73 2.26 3.50 -29.31
CA ARG A 73 2.59 2.80 -30.57
C ARG A 73 3.53 3.60 -31.46
N ARG A 74 3.23 4.88 -31.68
CA ARG A 74 3.86 5.70 -32.74
C ARG A 74 4.28 7.10 -32.30
N GLY A 75 3.87 7.56 -31.13
CA GLY A 75 4.18 8.91 -30.67
C GLY A 75 5.66 9.16 -30.34
N PRO A 76 6.01 10.41 -29.99
CA PRO A 76 7.37 10.79 -29.64
C PRO A 76 7.92 9.98 -28.46
N GLY A 77 9.15 9.48 -28.56
CA GLY A 77 9.75 8.61 -27.55
C GLY A 77 9.70 9.17 -26.11
N ARG A 78 9.89 10.49 -25.96
CA ARG A 78 9.82 11.19 -24.67
C ARG A 78 8.45 11.06 -23.97
N LEU A 79 7.35 11.05 -24.73
CA LEU A 79 5.99 10.98 -24.17
C LEU A 79 5.55 9.54 -23.88
N ARG A 80 6.25 8.54 -24.41
CA ARG A 80 5.83 7.13 -24.31
C ARG A 80 5.84 6.61 -22.88
N ARG A 81 6.77 7.07 -22.03
CA ARG A 81 6.83 6.66 -20.62
C ARG A 81 5.65 7.24 -19.83
N ALA A 82 5.44 8.55 -19.94
CA ALA A 82 4.31 9.24 -19.32
C ALA A 82 2.96 8.65 -19.80
N ALA A 83 2.83 8.32 -21.09
CA ALA A 83 1.63 7.70 -21.62
C ALA A 83 1.35 6.30 -21.04
N LEU A 84 2.40 5.49 -20.86
CA LEU A 84 2.26 4.18 -20.21
C LEU A 84 1.81 4.32 -18.76
N ARG A 85 2.38 5.30 -18.04
CA ARG A 85 2.01 5.62 -16.68
C ARG A 85 0.54 6.07 -16.58
N ALA A 86 0.12 6.99 -17.44
CA ALA A 86 -1.27 7.45 -17.50
C ALA A 86 -2.25 6.31 -17.79
N LEU A 87 -1.93 5.42 -18.75
CA LEU A 87 -2.77 4.25 -19.05
C LEU A 87 -2.93 3.32 -17.86
N ALA A 88 -1.85 3.02 -17.14
CA ALA A 88 -1.91 2.21 -15.93
C ALA A 88 -2.74 2.88 -14.83
N GLU A 89 -2.62 4.20 -14.71
CA GLU A 89 -3.36 4.99 -13.73
C GLU A 89 -4.87 5.02 -13.99
N VAL A 90 -5.28 5.02 -15.27
CA VAL A 90 -6.71 5.12 -15.62
C VAL A 90 -7.38 3.78 -15.86
N ARG A 91 -6.65 2.76 -16.32
CA ARG A 91 -7.21 1.47 -16.76
C ARG A 91 -6.58 0.25 -16.09
N GLY A 92 -5.58 0.43 -15.23
CA GLY A 92 -4.83 -0.70 -14.66
C GLY A 92 -3.99 -1.42 -15.71
N GLU A 93 -3.46 -2.58 -15.35
CA GLU A 93 -2.67 -3.41 -16.25
C GLU A 93 -3.53 -4.01 -17.38
N GLU A 94 -4.78 -4.35 -17.11
CA GLU A 94 -5.70 -4.91 -18.12
C GLU A 94 -6.01 -3.94 -19.25
N GLY A 95 -5.91 -2.64 -19.01
CA GLY A 95 -6.01 -1.61 -20.04
C GLY A 95 -4.80 -1.49 -20.96
N LEU A 96 -3.70 -2.17 -20.65
CA LEU A 96 -2.46 -2.10 -21.41
C LEU A 96 -2.47 -3.11 -22.57
N GLU A 97 -2.01 -2.66 -23.74
CA GLU A 97 -1.74 -3.56 -24.86
C GLU A 97 -0.70 -4.63 -24.46
N SER A 98 -0.75 -5.81 -25.07
CA SER A 98 0.12 -6.95 -24.71
C SER A 98 1.62 -6.61 -24.73
N ARG A 99 2.03 -5.74 -25.66
CA ARG A 99 3.41 -5.25 -25.75
C ARG A 99 3.83 -4.46 -24.51
N ASP A 100 2.93 -3.63 -24.00
CA ASP A 100 3.19 -2.77 -22.85
C ASP A 100 3.20 -3.59 -21.55
N ARG A 101 2.30 -4.57 -21.42
CA ARG A 101 2.33 -5.54 -20.32
C ARG A 101 3.65 -6.29 -20.24
N GLN A 102 4.12 -6.86 -21.35
CA GLN A 102 5.41 -7.55 -21.41
C GLN A 102 6.59 -6.62 -21.07
N ALA A 103 6.53 -5.35 -21.48
CA ALA A 103 7.55 -4.36 -21.16
C ALA A 103 7.59 -4.07 -19.64
N VAL A 104 6.42 -3.91 -19.01
CA VAL A 104 6.29 -3.72 -17.56
C VAL A 104 6.81 -4.95 -16.80
N GLU A 105 6.37 -6.15 -17.15
CA GLU A 105 6.84 -7.41 -16.54
C GLU A 105 8.36 -7.58 -16.67
N ARG A 106 8.93 -7.24 -17.83
CA ARG A 106 10.38 -7.25 -18.03
C ARG A 106 11.07 -6.24 -17.13
N LEU A 107 10.54 -5.02 -17.00
CA LEU A 107 11.11 -4.01 -16.13
C LEU A 107 11.07 -4.43 -14.66
N VAL A 108 9.94 -5.00 -14.20
CA VAL A 108 9.81 -5.53 -12.83
C VAL A 108 10.91 -6.56 -12.57
N ARG A 109 11.09 -7.54 -13.46
CA ARG A 109 12.17 -8.54 -13.33
C ARG A 109 13.56 -7.91 -13.25
N ILE A 110 13.84 -6.87 -14.03
CA ILE A 110 15.13 -6.15 -13.99
C ILE A 110 15.29 -5.41 -12.65
N LYS A 111 14.26 -4.71 -12.19
CA LYS A 111 14.30 -3.94 -10.93
C LYS A 111 14.43 -4.84 -9.71
N LEU A 112 13.79 -6.01 -9.71
CA LEU A 112 13.91 -7.01 -8.64
C LEU A 112 15.36 -7.49 -8.44
N LEU A 113 16.18 -7.51 -9.49
CA LEU A 113 17.61 -7.83 -9.36
C LEU A 113 18.40 -6.72 -8.66
N ARG A 114 17.98 -5.45 -8.82
CA ARG A 114 18.64 -4.28 -8.25
C ARG A 114 18.16 -3.93 -6.84
N GLU A 115 16.90 -4.22 -6.51
CA GLU A 115 16.32 -3.89 -5.20
C GLU A 115 17.10 -4.49 -4.03
N LYS A 116 17.83 -5.59 -4.25
CA LYS A 116 18.75 -6.19 -3.27
C LYS A 116 19.93 -5.30 -2.86
N GLN A 117 20.20 -4.25 -3.62
CA GLN A 117 21.32 -3.32 -3.44
C GLN A 117 20.88 -1.98 -2.86
N GLU A 118 19.58 -1.68 -2.89
CA GLU A 118 19.02 -0.38 -2.51
C GLU A 118 18.24 -0.48 -1.20
N ARG A 119 18.20 0.62 -0.43
CA ARG A 119 17.37 0.67 0.79
C ARG A 119 15.89 0.61 0.40
N VAL A 120 15.18 -0.34 0.99
CA VAL A 120 13.72 -0.42 0.94
C VAL A 120 13.16 0.47 2.05
N THR A 121 12.29 1.41 1.68
CA THR A 121 11.50 2.18 2.65
C THR A 121 10.09 1.63 2.66
N LEU A 122 9.65 1.15 3.81
CA LEU A 122 8.26 0.77 4.03
C LEU A 122 7.53 1.86 4.84
N PRO A 123 6.22 2.03 4.61
CA PRO A 123 5.41 3.03 5.29
C PRO A 123 5.31 2.75 6.81
N ARG A 124 5.28 3.84 7.59
CA ARG A 124 5.16 3.83 9.07
C ARG A 124 3.73 4.10 9.54
N GLU A 125 3.12 5.13 8.97
CA GLU A 125 1.78 5.60 9.31
C GLU A 125 0.76 4.79 8.51
N THR A 126 0.64 3.51 8.86
CA THR A 126 -0.20 2.53 8.18
C THR A 126 -0.42 1.34 9.11
N ARG A 127 -1.05 0.31 8.56
CA ARG A 127 -1.34 -0.95 9.22
C ARG A 127 -0.61 -2.04 8.49
N TRP A 128 -0.10 -3.03 9.23
CA TRP A 128 0.54 -4.17 8.62
C TRP A 128 0.32 -5.44 9.43
N LEU A 129 0.31 -6.57 8.73
CA LEU A 129 0.46 -7.87 9.35
C LEU A 129 1.91 -8.32 9.28
N ALA A 130 2.35 -9.15 10.22
CA ALA A 130 3.61 -9.88 10.14
C ALA A 130 3.38 -11.38 10.34
N PHE A 131 4.13 -12.20 9.59
CA PHE A 131 4.13 -13.66 9.73
C PHE A 131 5.50 -14.26 9.41
N PRO A 132 5.82 -15.47 9.92
CA PRO A 132 7.07 -16.16 9.62
C PRO A 132 7.29 -16.36 8.11
N ALA A 133 8.48 -16.01 7.61
CA ALA A 133 8.73 -15.89 6.17
C ALA A 133 8.65 -17.20 5.39
N ASP A 134 8.88 -18.33 6.06
CA ASP A 134 8.78 -19.69 5.51
C ASP A 134 7.33 -20.19 5.41
N ARG A 135 6.35 -19.39 5.86
CA ARG A 135 4.91 -19.71 5.85
C ARG A 135 4.11 -18.95 4.79
N LEU A 136 4.76 -18.51 3.70
CA LEU A 136 4.10 -17.76 2.61
C LEU A 136 2.82 -18.42 2.09
N GLU A 137 2.86 -19.73 1.81
CA GLU A 137 1.68 -20.46 1.31
C GLU A 137 0.55 -20.49 2.35
N GLY A 138 0.88 -20.64 3.63
CA GLY A 138 -0.07 -20.60 4.74
C GLY A 138 -0.73 -19.23 4.88
N ALA A 139 0.05 -18.16 4.78
CA ALA A 139 -0.46 -16.79 4.82
C ALA A 139 -1.38 -16.48 3.64
N VAL A 140 -0.98 -16.89 2.42
CA VAL A 140 -1.81 -16.74 1.21
C VAL A 140 -3.15 -17.44 1.37
N ALA A 141 -3.15 -18.68 1.86
CA ALA A 141 -4.37 -19.43 2.11
C ALA A 141 -5.24 -18.81 3.23
N ALA A 142 -4.63 -18.42 4.36
CA ALA A 142 -5.33 -17.83 5.50
C ALA A 142 -6.05 -16.52 5.15
N LEU A 143 -5.39 -15.68 4.35
CA LEU A 143 -5.90 -14.38 3.93
C LEU A 143 -6.78 -14.45 2.69
N GLY A 144 -6.91 -15.62 2.04
CA GLY A 144 -7.69 -15.78 0.81
C GLY A 144 -7.09 -14.99 -0.36
N LEU A 145 -5.76 -15.00 -0.49
CA LEU A 145 -5.05 -14.25 -1.51
C LEU A 145 -4.91 -15.04 -2.82
N HIS A 146 -5.09 -14.34 -3.93
CA HIS A 146 -5.12 -14.86 -5.29
C HIS A 146 -4.22 -14.03 -6.22
N ASP A 147 -3.95 -14.56 -7.42
CA ASP A 147 -3.14 -13.91 -8.47
C ASP A 147 -1.83 -13.29 -7.95
N LEU A 148 -0.99 -14.12 -7.31
CA LEU A 148 0.31 -13.69 -6.81
C LEU A 148 1.22 -13.27 -7.96
N ARG A 149 1.62 -12.00 -7.97
CA ARG A 149 2.50 -11.41 -8.97
C ARG A 149 3.77 -10.85 -8.34
N PRO A 150 4.96 -11.19 -8.85
CA PRO A 150 6.21 -10.61 -8.37
C PRO A 150 6.17 -9.09 -8.41
N ALA A 151 6.59 -8.46 -7.31
CA ALA A 151 6.62 -7.02 -7.17
C ALA A 151 7.84 -6.53 -6.41
N THR A 152 8.39 -5.40 -6.86
CA THR A 152 9.35 -4.62 -6.06
C THR A 152 8.61 -4.02 -4.85
N CYS A 153 9.29 -3.81 -3.73
CA CYS A 153 8.74 -3.11 -2.57
C CYS A 153 8.18 -1.73 -2.91
N ALA A 154 8.87 -0.95 -3.74
CA ALA A 154 8.38 0.36 -4.17
C ALA A 154 7.04 0.26 -4.92
N MET A 155 6.88 -0.77 -5.75
CA MET A 155 5.63 -1.06 -6.47
C MET A 155 4.54 -1.53 -5.52
N GLY A 156 4.86 -2.48 -4.64
CA GLY A 156 3.95 -3.02 -3.65
C GLY A 156 3.34 -1.95 -2.75
N VAL A 157 4.20 -1.16 -2.10
CA VAL A 157 3.81 -0.05 -1.23
C VAL A 157 2.95 0.95 -1.98
N ALA A 158 3.38 1.40 -3.17
CA ALA A 158 2.57 2.33 -3.96
C ALA A 158 1.19 1.76 -4.33
N ALA A 159 1.09 0.43 -4.49
CA ALA A 159 -0.17 -0.24 -4.76
C ALA A 159 -1.14 -0.24 -3.58
N THR A 160 -0.63 -0.32 -2.36
CA THR A 160 -1.47 -0.52 -1.18
C THR A 160 -1.70 0.75 -0.38
N THR A 161 -0.87 1.78 -0.54
CA THR A 161 -0.94 3.00 0.29
C THR A 161 -1.11 4.30 -0.50
N VAL A 162 -1.06 4.26 -1.84
CA VAL A 162 -1.16 5.47 -2.69
C VAL A 162 -2.23 5.30 -3.76
N ALA A 163 -2.22 4.17 -4.46
CA ALA A 163 -3.23 3.84 -5.45
C ALA A 163 -4.50 3.27 -4.78
N LYS A 164 -5.63 3.33 -5.49
CA LYS A 164 -6.87 2.68 -5.03
C LYS A 164 -6.65 1.17 -4.92
N ASP A 165 -6.79 0.63 -3.72
CA ASP A 165 -6.52 -0.77 -3.38
C ASP A 165 -7.80 -1.59 -3.15
N ALA A 166 -8.98 -1.03 -3.47
CA ALA A 166 -10.27 -1.71 -3.42
C ALA A 166 -11.09 -1.54 -4.72
N ILE A 167 -11.78 -2.59 -5.15
CA ILE A 167 -12.73 -2.61 -6.26
C ILE A 167 -14.06 -3.16 -5.74
N GLU A 168 -15.14 -2.40 -5.89
CA GLU A 168 -16.50 -2.87 -5.64
C GLU A 168 -17.09 -3.42 -6.94
N ASN A 169 -17.65 -4.63 -6.87
CA ASN A 169 -18.44 -5.24 -7.94
C ASN A 169 -19.84 -5.57 -7.42
N GLU A 170 -20.84 -5.39 -8.26
CA GLU A 170 -22.20 -5.87 -8.00
C GLU A 170 -22.28 -7.36 -8.28
N THR A 171 -22.93 -8.10 -7.39
CA THR A 171 -23.22 -9.51 -7.57
C THR A 171 -24.55 -9.69 -8.32
N PRO A 172 -24.78 -10.85 -8.98
CA PRO A 172 -26.00 -11.08 -9.77
C PRO A 172 -27.31 -10.97 -8.99
N ASP A 173 -27.27 -11.12 -7.67
CA ASP A 173 -28.39 -10.97 -6.73
C ASP A 173 -28.57 -9.54 -6.21
N GLY A 174 -27.81 -8.56 -6.73
CA GLY A 174 -27.86 -7.16 -6.32
C GLY A 174 -27.06 -6.85 -5.04
N GLY A 175 -26.31 -7.81 -4.51
CA GLY A 175 -25.33 -7.58 -3.46
C GLY A 175 -24.07 -6.85 -3.98
N LYS A 176 -23.16 -6.54 -3.06
CA LYS A 176 -21.85 -5.98 -3.38
C LYS A 176 -20.75 -6.88 -2.84
N VAL A 177 -19.72 -7.12 -3.65
CA VAL A 177 -18.49 -7.79 -3.24
C VAL A 177 -17.32 -6.84 -3.47
N VAL A 178 -16.47 -6.70 -2.47
CA VAL A 178 -15.26 -5.87 -2.53
C VAL A 178 -14.05 -6.77 -2.67
N ALA A 179 -13.28 -6.54 -3.73
CA ALA A 179 -11.97 -7.13 -3.91
C ALA A 179 -10.90 -6.12 -3.47
N TYR A 180 -9.98 -6.56 -2.62
CA TYR A 180 -8.87 -5.74 -2.17
C TYR A 180 -7.55 -6.22 -2.77
N ARG A 181 -6.61 -5.31 -2.89
CA ARG A 181 -5.22 -5.59 -3.26
C ARG A 181 -4.37 -5.62 -1.99
N ALA A 182 -3.52 -6.63 -1.88
CA ALA A 182 -2.54 -6.77 -0.82
C ALA A 182 -1.12 -6.83 -1.39
N PHE A 183 -0.16 -6.36 -0.60
CA PHE A 183 1.26 -6.48 -0.89
C PHE A 183 1.96 -7.26 0.22
N ILE A 184 2.57 -8.39 -0.14
CA ILE A 184 3.42 -9.18 0.74
C ILE A 184 4.88 -8.80 0.48
N THR A 185 5.61 -8.42 1.50
CA THR A 185 7.01 -8.02 1.34
C THR A 185 7.93 -9.21 1.01
N PRO A 186 9.17 -8.95 0.55
CA PRO A 186 10.26 -9.90 0.71
C PRO A 186 10.43 -10.30 2.19
N GLU A 187 11.22 -11.33 2.42
CA GLU A 187 11.63 -11.69 3.77
C GLU A 187 12.61 -10.66 4.32
N PHE A 188 12.40 -10.26 5.58
CA PHE A 188 13.33 -9.50 6.40
C PHE A 188 13.49 -10.21 7.73
N LYS A 189 14.72 -10.58 8.12
CA LYS A 189 15.02 -11.23 9.41
C LYS A 189 14.09 -12.43 9.75
N GLY A 190 13.70 -13.25 8.76
CA GLY A 190 12.81 -14.38 8.97
C GLY A 190 11.32 -14.04 9.00
N TRP A 191 10.92 -12.80 8.73
CA TRP A 191 9.52 -12.35 8.69
C TRP A 191 9.14 -11.75 7.34
N ARG A 192 7.86 -11.84 7.00
CA ARG A 192 7.24 -11.09 5.90
C ARG A 192 6.13 -10.23 6.45
N LEU A 193 5.93 -9.08 5.82
CA LEU A 193 4.85 -8.16 6.17
C LEU A 193 3.78 -8.16 5.08
N VAL A 194 2.53 -7.86 5.46
CA VAL A 194 1.42 -7.64 4.53
C VAL A 194 0.88 -6.23 4.68
N TYR A 195 0.76 -5.50 3.56
CA TYR A 195 0.12 -4.20 3.45
C TYR A 195 -1.14 -4.28 2.59
N GLY A 196 -2.06 -3.34 2.79
CA GLY A 196 -3.34 -3.24 2.07
C GLY A 196 -4.33 -2.49 2.95
N ASP A 197 -4.26 -1.15 2.98
CA ASP A 197 -4.97 -0.35 3.98
C ASP A 197 -6.47 -0.66 4.01
N SER A 198 -7.13 -0.69 2.85
CA SER A 198 -8.57 -0.98 2.77
C SER A 198 -8.89 -2.42 3.16
N PHE A 199 -8.00 -3.37 2.86
CA PHE A 199 -8.19 -4.78 3.25
C PHE A 199 -8.10 -4.96 4.76
N LEU A 200 -7.05 -4.38 5.35
CA LEU A 200 -6.78 -4.49 6.78
C LEU A 200 -7.86 -3.79 7.60
N ASP A 201 -8.39 -2.66 7.12
CA ASP A 201 -9.51 -1.96 7.74
C ASP A 201 -10.82 -2.76 7.71
N ALA A 202 -11.09 -3.43 6.60
CA ALA A 202 -12.33 -4.17 6.44
C ALA A 202 -12.39 -5.46 7.28
N ALA A 203 -11.25 -6.09 7.53
CA ALA A 203 -11.20 -7.43 8.11
C ALA A 203 -10.97 -7.47 9.63
N GLY A 204 -10.48 -6.39 10.25
CA GLY A 204 -10.24 -6.32 11.70
C GLY A 204 -8.89 -6.88 12.13
N GLY A 205 -8.22 -6.17 13.04
CA GLY A 205 -6.84 -6.48 13.45
C GLY A 205 -6.68 -7.83 14.17
N PRO A 206 -7.42 -8.08 15.28
CA PRO A 206 -7.37 -9.35 16.01
C PRO A 206 -7.71 -10.55 15.12
N GLU A 207 -8.81 -10.47 14.36
CA GLU A 207 -9.30 -11.57 13.52
C GLU A 207 -8.29 -11.93 12.43
N LEU A 208 -7.61 -10.94 11.83
CA LEU A 208 -6.55 -11.19 10.86
C LEU A 208 -5.32 -11.85 11.50
N ALA A 209 -4.91 -11.42 12.70
CA ALA A 209 -3.80 -12.02 13.42
C ALA A 209 -4.10 -13.50 13.77
N GLU A 210 -5.31 -13.79 14.25
CA GLU A 210 -5.75 -15.16 14.53
C GLU A 210 -5.75 -16.01 13.26
N ARG A 211 -6.41 -15.54 12.19
CA ARG A 211 -6.49 -16.27 10.92
C ARG A 211 -5.12 -16.62 10.35
N ILE A 212 -4.18 -15.66 10.34
CA ILE A 212 -2.84 -15.93 9.81
C ILE A 212 -2.06 -16.88 10.72
N SER A 213 -2.17 -16.71 12.05
CA SER A 213 -1.48 -17.57 13.03
C SER A 213 -1.98 -19.02 13.00
N GLU A 214 -3.25 -19.27 12.67
CA GLU A 214 -3.81 -20.64 12.55
C GLU A 214 -3.04 -21.48 11.51
N ARG A 215 -2.58 -20.83 10.43
CA ARG A 215 -1.84 -21.49 9.33
C ARG A 215 -0.33 -21.30 9.41
N CYS A 216 0.13 -20.23 10.05
CA CYS A 216 1.54 -19.87 10.11
C CYS A 216 2.19 -20.18 11.47
N GLY A 217 1.43 -20.64 12.46
CA GLY A 217 1.86 -20.82 13.85
C GLY A 217 1.85 -19.51 14.64
N GLU A 218 2.21 -18.40 14.01
CA GLU A 218 2.30 -17.08 14.62
C GLU A 218 1.85 -16.00 13.63
N GLY A 219 1.19 -14.97 14.15
CA GLY A 219 0.62 -13.88 13.36
C GLY A 219 0.50 -12.60 14.17
N HIS A 220 1.01 -11.49 13.63
CA HIS A 220 0.97 -10.20 14.31
C HIS A 220 0.19 -9.19 13.47
N PHE A 221 -0.53 -8.28 14.12
CA PHE A 221 -1.11 -7.10 13.52
C PHE A 221 -0.59 -5.85 14.22
N TYR A 222 -0.34 -4.79 13.47
CA TYR A 222 0.10 -3.50 13.97
C TYR A 222 -0.60 -2.38 13.20
N SER A 223 -0.95 -1.30 13.90
CA SER A 223 -1.54 -0.10 13.31
C SER A 223 -1.12 1.13 14.09
N ILE A 224 -0.62 2.13 13.37
CA ILE A 224 -0.26 3.44 13.90
C ILE A 224 -1.10 4.51 13.18
N ASP A 225 -1.95 5.20 13.93
CA ASP A 225 -2.71 6.36 13.45
C ASP A 225 -2.25 7.61 14.21
N THR A 226 -1.39 8.41 13.58
CA THR A 226 -0.87 9.65 14.17
C THR A 226 -1.91 10.77 14.21
N TYR A 227 -2.96 10.71 13.39
CA TYR A 227 -3.99 11.75 13.36
C TYR A 227 -4.90 11.63 14.59
N HIS A 228 -5.31 10.40 14.92
CA HIS A 228 -6.08 10.13 16.14
C HIS A 228 -5.22 9.78 17.35
N ASN A 229 -3.88 9.73 17.20
CA ASN A 229 -2.96 9.25 18.24
C ASN A 229 -3.33 7.85 18.77
N ALA A 230 -3.74 6.96 17.86
CA ALA A 230 -4.12 5.60 18.17
C ALA A 230 -2.98 4.63 17.84
N ASN A 231 -2.64 3.78 18.81
CA ASN A 231 -1.68 2.70 18.67
C ASN A 231 -2.41 1.38 18.95
N VAL A 232 -2.25 0.43 18.03
CA VAL A 232 -2.91 -0.87 18.13
C VAL A 232 -1.94 -1.95 17.71
N TRP A 233 -1.85 -3.03 18.50
CA TRP A 233 -1.14 -4.23 18.10
C TRP A 233 -1.76 -5.48 18.72
N TRP A 234 -1.68 -6.59 17.98
CA TRP A 234 -2.21 -7.89 18.37
C TRP A 234 -1.21 -8.98 18.01
N ILE A 235 -0.90 -9.86 18.96
CA ILE A 235 -0.03 -11.02 18.79
C ILE A 235 -0.89 -12.26 18.96
N ALA A 236 -0.91 -13.10 17.93
CA ALA A 236 -1.64 -14.34 17.92
C ALA A 236 -0.71 -15.54 17.68
N GLU A 237 -0.99 -16.63 18.38
CA GLU A 237 -0.32 -17.91 18.25
C GLU A 237 -1.37 -19.00 18.03
N ASN A 238 -1.15 -19.85 17.04
CA ASN A 238 -1.97 -21.03 16.76
C ASN A 238 -3.50 -20.73 16.69
N GLY A 239 -3.87 -19.61 16.07
CA GLY A 239 -5.26 -19.23 15.86
C GLY A 239 -5.91 -18.43 16.99
N ARG A 240 -5.14 -17.95 17.96
CA ARG A 240 -5.67 -17.20 19.11
C ARG A 240 -4.78 -16.02 19.46
N VAL A 241 -5.39 -14.85 19.71
CA VAL A 241 -4.68 -13.73 20.33
C VAL A 241 -4.18 -14.14 21.72
N VAL A 242 -2.87 -13.99 21.95
CA VAL A 242 -2.22 -14.26 23.24
C VAL A 242 -1.92 -12.99 24.01
N ARG A 243 -1.71 -11.87 23.30
CA ARG A 243 -1.50 -10.54 23.89
C ARG A 243 -1.88 -9.46 22.88
N GLY A 244 -2.43 -8.35 23.35
CA GLY A 244 -2.61 -7.17 22.51
C GLY A 244 -2.96 -5.91 23.29
N HIS A 245 -2.89 -4.79 22.56
CA HIS A 245 -3.13 -3.44 23.03
C HIS A 245 -3.90 -2.65 21.98
N SER A 246 -4.82 -1.81 22.42
CA SER A 246 -5.53 -0.86 21.56
C SER A 246 -5.94 0.38 22.34
N THR A 247 -5.35 1.54 22.05
CA THR A 247 -5.53 2.82 22.77
C THR A 247 -6.97 3.18 23.17
N TYR A 248 -7.96 2.81 22.35
CA TYR A 248 -9.37 3.16 22.57
C TYR A 248 -10.29 1.96 22.80
N ALA A 249 -9.73 0.77 23.08
CA ALA A 249 -10.52 -0.42 23.39
C ALA A 249 -10.89 -0.50 24.89
N ASP A 250 -11.93 -1.28 25.20
CA ASP A 250 -12.31 -1.67 26.56
C ASP A 250 -12.48 -3.21 26.62
N PRO A 251 -11.56 -3.94 27.30
CA PRO A 251 -10.35 -3.44 27.93
C PRO A 251 -9.29 -3.00 26.91
N GLU A 252 -8.43 -2.05 27.30
CA GLU A 252 -7.33 -1.55 26.45
C GLU A 252 -6.28 -2.63 26.15
N TRP A 253 -6.12 -3.60 27.06
CA TRP A 253 -5.18 -4.70 26.96
C TRP A 253 -5.87 -6.05 27.07
N VAL A 254 -5.35 -7.03 26.34
CA VAL A 254 -5.85 -8.41 26.33
C VAL A 254 -4.67 -9.36 26.52
N GLY A 255 -4.86 -10.41 27.32
CA GLY A 255 -3.85 -11.45 27.54
C GLY A 255 -2.76 -11.05 28.53
N GLU A 256 -1.86 -11.99 28.82
CA GLU A 256 -0.77 -11.81 29.79
C GLU A 256 0.45 -11.10 29.18
N PRO A 257 1.17 -10.26 29.95
CA PRO A 257 2.39 -9.60 29.46
C PRO A 257 3.40 -10.58 28.86
N LEU A 258 3.96 -10.22 27.71
CA LEU A 258 5.01 -10.97 27.05
C LEU A 258 6.37 -10.77 27.76
N PRO A 259 7.33 -11.70 27.61
CA PRO A 259 8.60 -11.62 28.33
C PRO A 259 9.39 -10.32 28.16
N PHE A 260 9.29 -9.66 27.00
CA PHE A 260 9.98 -8.38 26.79
C PHE A 260 9.30 -7.20 27.49
N GLU A 261 8.00 -7.31 27.81
CA GLU A 261 7.24 -6.28 28.53
C GLU A 261 7.68 -6.21 30.00
N LEU A 262 8.09 -7.34 30.58
CA LEU A 262 8.49 -7.43 31.99
C LEU A 262 9.61 -6.45 32.35
N THR A 263 10.55 -6.19 31.45
CA THR A 263 11.63 -5.21 31.70
C THR A 263 11.14 -3.77 31.79
N TYR A 264 10.02 -3.46 31.13
CA TYR A 264 9.39 -2.14 31.21
C TYR A 264 8.51 -2.05 32.46
N ILE A 265 7.76 -3.10 32.76
CA ILE A 265 6.95 -3.21 33.99
C ILE A 265 7.83 -3.06 35.23
N GLU A 266 8.99 -3.73 35.28
CA GLU A 266 9.94 -3.60 36.38
C GLU A 266 10.47 -2.16 36.51
N ALA A 267 10.78 -1.50 35.39
CA ALA A 267 11.25 -0.12 35.41
C ALA A 267 10.16 0.88 35.85
N ASP A 268 8.92 0.66 35.41
CA ASP A 268 7.76 1.48 35.77
C ASP A 268 7.36 1.24 37.24
N ALA A 269 7.58 0.04 37.80
CA ALA A 269 7.27 -0.29 39.19
C ALA A 269 8.18 0.42 40.19
N ASP A 270 9.36 0.84 39.75
CA ASP A 270 10.30 1.67 40.51
C ASP A 270 9.92 3.16 40.47
N ASP A 271 8.96 3.58 39.64
CA ASP A 271 8.47 4.96 39.59
C ASP A 271 7.44 5.23 40.71
N PRO A 272 7.73 6.14 41.66
CA PRO A 272 6.84 6.43 42.78
C PRO A 272 5.55 7.18 42.39
N PHE A 273 5.44 7.67 41.15
CA PHE A 273 4.29 8.40 40.64
C PHE A 273 3.30 7.53 39.85
N LEU A 274 3.65 6.29 39.54
CA LEU A 274 2.77 5.35 38.84
C LEU A 274 1.99 4.46 39.81
N ASP A 275 0.73 4.16 39.45
CA ASP A 275 -0.10 3.23 40.21
C ASP A 275 0.38 1.79 39.97
N ARG A 276 0.80 1.09 41.03
CA ARG A 276 1.34 -0.28 40.92
C ARG A 276 0.36 -1.27 40.32
N ASP A 277 -0.93 -1.12 40.60
CA ASP A 277 -1.97 -2.02 40.06
C ASP A 277 -2.19 -1.79 38.55
N LEU A 278 -1.83 -0.59 38.06
CA LEU A 278 -1.83 -0.19 36.66
C LEU A 278 -0.54 -0.71 35.98
N VAL A 279 0.62 -0.53 36.61
CA VAL A 279 1.93 -0.95 36.11
C VAL A 279 2.05 -2.46 35.95
N GLU A 280 1.53 -3.26 36.89
CA GLU A 280 1.59 -4.73 36.80
C GLU A 280 0.78 -5.30 35.62
N ARG A 281 -0.21 -4.56 35.11
CA ARG A 281 -1.07 -4.97 33.99
C ARG A 281 -0.72 -4.28 32.67
N TYR A 282 -0.14 -3.09 32.74
CA TYR A 282 0.04 -2.17 31.63
C TYR A 282 1.47 -1.64 31.61
N SER A 283 2.19 -1.99 30.55
CA SER A 283 3.53 -1.46 30.30
C SER A 283 3.39 -0.22 29.40
N GLU A 284 3.52 1.00 29.95
CA GLU A 284 3.45 2.24 29.15
C GLU A 284 4.49 2.21 28.02
N GLY A 285 5.67 1.63 28.30
CA GLY A 285 6.74 1.40 27.33
C GLY A 285 6.46 0.37 26.22
N ALA A 286 5.31 -0.33 26.24
CA ALA A 286 4.93 -1.35 25.25
C ALA A 286 3.67 -0.99 24.44
N THR A 287 3.24 0.27 24.48
CA THR A 287 2.10 0.77 23.69
C THR A 287 2.48 1.07 22.23
N ASP A 288 3.75 1.31 21.92
CA ASP A 288 4.23 1.66 20.57
C ASP A 288 4.36 0.42 19.66
N PRO A 289 3.57 0.30 18.56
CA PRO A 289 3.64 -0.81 17.64
C PRO A 289 5.00 -0.95 16.94
N ASP A 290 5.72 0.15 16.68
CA ASP A 290 7.08 0.10 16.09
C ASP A 290 8.03 -0.64 17.04
N MET A 291 7.91 -0.39 18.35
CA MET A 291 8.75 -1.00 19.39
C MET A 291 8.41 -2.49 19.56
N VAL A 292 7.12 -2.83 19.63
CA VAL A 292 6.68 -4.23 19.74
C VAL A 292 7.11 -5.03 18.51
N ALA A 293 6.94 -4.49 17.30
CA ALA A 293 7.41 -5.11 16.06
C ALA A 293 8.95 -5.26 16.04
N LEU A 294 9.70 -4.30 16.57
CA LEU A 294 11.16 -4.40 16.70
C LEU A 294 11.59 -5.58 17.61
N LYS A 295 10.82 -5.87 18.66
CA LYS A 295 11.13 -6.93 19.64
C LYS A 295 10.69 -8.31 19.16
N LEU A 296 9.52 -8.42 18.53
CA LEU A 296 8.90 -9.70 18.21
C LEU A 296 9.04 -10.12 16.75
N SER A 297 9.11 -9.16 15.82
CA SER A 297 9.14 -9.42 14.38
C SER A 297 10.11 -8.49 13.64
N VAL A 298 9.58 -7.54 12.86
CA VAL A 298 10.37 -6.55 12.12
C VAL A 298 9.69 -5.19 12.10
N GLU A 299 10.39 -4.18 12.62
CA GLU A 299 10.05 -2.76 12.46
C GLU A 299 10.26 -2.31 10.99
N PRO A 300 9.21 -1.79 10.30
CA PRO A 300 9.28 -1.36 8.89
C PRO A 300 10.42 -0.37 8.57
N ARG A 301 10.83 0.47 9.51
CA ARG A 301 11.85 1.52 9.29
C ARG A 301 13.29 1.01 9.26
N ARG A 302 13.57 -0.15 9.85
CA ARG A 302 14.93 -0.67 10.05
C ARG A 302 15.30 -1.78 9.08
N MET A 303 14.69 -1.78 7.91
CA MET A 303 14.95 -2.76 6.87
C MET A 303 16.26 -2.47 6.16
N ARG A 304 17.23 -3.38 6.33
CA ARG A 304 18.52 -3.31 5.66
C ARG A 304 18.51 -4.21 4.43
N PRO A 305 19.10 -3.81 3.30
CA PRO A 305 19.19 -4.67 2.11
C PRO A 305 19.87 -6.01 2.40
N ALA A 306 20.87 -6.02 3.29
CA ALA A 306 21.60 -7.22 3.70
C ALA A 306 20.72 -8.28 4.42
N THR A 307 19.59 -7.89 5.01
CA THR A 307 18.66 -8.81 5.68
C THR A 307 17.52 -9.26 4.77
N MET A 308 17.47 -8.77 3.53
CA MET A 308 16.39 -9.03 2.59
C MET A 308 16.63 -10.34 1.82
N ARG A 309 15.62 -11.22 1.77
CA ARG A 309 15.64 -12.42 0.92
C ARG A 309 14.40 -12.48 0.02
N GLY A 310 14.61 -12.97 -1.20
CA GLY A 310 13.54 -13.10 -2.19
C GLY A 310 13.09 -11.75 -2.77
N HIS A 311 11.79 -11.64 -2.99
CA HIS A 311 11.09 -10.46 -3.53
C HIS A 311 9.67 -10.40 -2.94
N GLY A 312 8.98 -9.28 -3.16
CA GLY A 312 7.60 -9.09 -2.73
C GLY A 312 6.57 -9.56 -3.75
N TRP A 313 5.31 -9.57 -3.34
CA TRP A 313 4.20 -10.11 -4.12
C TRP A 313 2.99 -9.17 -4.02
N LEU A 314 2.41 -8.80 -5.15
CA LEU A 314 1.05 -8.29 -5.21
C LEU A 314 0.08 -9.46 -5.28
N ALA A 315 -1.06 -9.34 -4.60
CA ALA A 315 -2.12 -10.33 -4.61
C ALA A 315 -3.49 -9.64 -4.45
N THR A 316 -4.57 -10.39 -4.67
CA THR A 316 -5.95 -9.91 -4.49
C THR A 316 -6.75 -10.82 -3.57
N THR A 317 -7.73 -10.27 -2.87
CA THR A 317 -8.59 -11.06 -1.95
C THR A 317 -9.77 -11.74 -2.64
N HIS A 318 -9.87 -11.64 -3.97
CA HIS A 318 -11.02 -12.17 -4.71
C HIS A 318 -10.57 -12.93 -5.98
N PRO A 319 -10.94 -14.21 -6.15
CA PRO A 319 -10.39 -15.07 -7.20
C PRO A 319 -10.75 -14.63 -8.62
N ALA A 320 -11.88 -13.93 -8.79
CA ALA A 320 -12.31 -13.43 -10.10
C ALA A 320 -11.76 -12.03 -10.44
N VAL A 321 -11.05 -11.37 -9.50
CA VAL A 321 -10.49 -10.03 -9.73
C VAL A 321 -8.97 -10.14 -9.72
N PRO A 322 -8.32 -10.16 -10.90
CA PRO A 322 -6.87 -10.24 -10.98
C PRO A 322 -6.22 -8.92 -10.52
N SER A 323 -4.95 -8.98 -10.14
CA SER A 323 -4.14 -7.82 -9.72
C SER A 323 -4.12 -6.74 -10.80
N GLY A 324 -4.22 -7.14 -12.08
CA GLY A 324 -4.21 -6.23 -13.22
C GLY A 324 -5.47 -5.37 -13.38
N ALA A 325 -6.58 -5.72 -12.73
CA ALA A 325 -7.81 -4.94 -12.77
C ALA A 325 -7.71 -3.65 -11.91
N PHE A 326 -6.80 -3.64 -10.93
CA PHE A 326 -6.57 -2.47 -10.09
C PHE A 326 -5.86 -1.37 -10.87
N ARG A 327 -6.35 -0.14 -10.69
CA ARG A 327 -5.79 1.06 -11.31
C ARG A 327 -4.56 1.54 -10.54
N GLY A 328 -3.66 2.22 -11.25
CA GLY A 328 -2.43 2.81 -10.70
C GLY A 328 -1.35 1.80 -10.35
N ALA A 329 -0.47 2.17 -9.42
CA ALA A 329 0.54 1.29 -8.83
C ALA A 329 1.67 0.80 -9.75
N LEU A 330 1.97 1.47 -10.86
CA LEU A 330 3.20 1.22 -11.61
C LEU A 330 4.23 2.33 -11.38
N PRO A 331 5.07 2.25 -10.33
CA PRO A 331 6.28 3.05 -10.25
C PRO A 331 7.33 2.50 -11.24
N ILE A 332 7.09 2.71 -12.53
CA ILE A 332 8.05 2.50 -13.61
C ILE A 332 9.23 3.46 -13.44
#